data_AF-A0A5S5BYB5-F1
#
_entry.id   AF-A0A5S5BYB5-F1
#
_cell.length_a   1.000
_cell.length_b   1.000
_cell.length_c   1.000
_cell.angle_alpha   90.00
_cell.angle_beta   90.00
_cell.angle_gamma   90.00
#
_symmetry.space_group_name_H-M   'P 1'
#
loop_
_entity.id
_entity.type
_entity.pdbx_description
1 polymer ?
#
loop_
_entity_poly.entity_id
_entity_poly.type
_entity_poly.pdbx_seq_one_letter_code
_entity_poly.pdbx_strand_id
1 'polypeptide(L)'
;MPSSAKILDVGAGTGAYSLYYAERQHEVAAVDITPKHIELIKEKSSKRALPLEAYVADAMDLSRFASGTFDFVLCFGPMYHITAQEDRVRCIRECLRVLRSGGHLAIAYINKFSILPMLATRDRAFIRDSVIDKVIQDGVIQDGDEDCFWTDWG
;
A
#
# COMPACT_ATOMS: atom_id res chain seq x y z
N MET A 1 21.02 -5.74 -1.88
CA MET A 1 20.88 -4.31 -1.56
C MET A 1 22.25 -3.74 -1.21
N PRO A 2 22.51 -2.44 -1.45
CA PRO A 2 23.71 -1.75 -0.96
C PRO A 2 23.81 -1.82 0.58
N SER A 3 24.99 -1.54 1.13
CA SER A 3 25.23 -1.53 2.59
C SER A 3 24.48 -0.42 3.34
N SER A 4 24.19 0.70 2.68
CA SER A 4 23.25 1.73 3.11
C SER A 4 22.49 2.25 1.88
N ALA A 5 21.20 2.51 2.04
CA ALA A 5 20.29 2.89 0.96
C ALA A 5 19.20 3.82 1.49
N LYS A 6 18.67 4.67 0.63
CA LYS A 6 17.49 5.51 0.89
C LYS A 6 16.23 4.78 0.46
N ILE A 7 15.34 4.54 1.41
CA ILE A 7 14.12 3.75 1.23
C ILE A 7 12.90 4.60 1.57
N LEU A 8 11.91 4.60 0.70
CA LEU A 8 10.58 5.14 0.98
C LEU A 8 9.59 3.98 1.19
N ASP A 9 8.90 3.99 2.34
CA ASP A 9 7.82 3.06 2.67
C ASP A 9 6.46 3.78 2.53
N VAL A 10 5.72 3.47 1.47
CA VAL A 10 4.45 4.11 1.10
C VAL A 10 3.27 3.29 1.59
N GLY A 11 2.45 3.89 2.47
CA GLY A 11 1.42 3.18 3.21
C GLY A 11 2.05 2.28 4.28
N ALA A 12 2.93 2.85 5.09
CA ALA A 12 3.81 2.14 6.01
C ALA A 12 3.08 1.44 7.17
N GLY A 13 1.80 1.76 7.42
CA GLY A 13 1.06 1.28 8.57
C GLY A 13 1.81 1.59 9.87
N THR A 14 1.89 0.63 10.79
CA THR A 14 2.65 0.82 12.04
C THR A 14 4.17 0.62 11.92
N GLY A 15 4.69 0.58 10.69
CA GLY A 15 6.12 0.62 10.37
C GLY A 15 6.85 -0.72 10.30
N ALA A 16 6.16 -1.81 9.92
CA ALA A 16 6.76 -3.14 9.90
C ALA A 16 8.04 -3.20 9.05
N TYR A 17 7.99 -2.68 7.82
CA TYR A 17 9.14 -2.60 6.92
C TYR A 17 10.05 -1.42 7.26
N SER A 18 9.45 -0.26 7.55
CA SER A 18 10.17 0.94 7.94
C SER A 18 11.19 0.70 9.06
N LEU A 19 10.76 0.07 10.15
CA LEU A 19 11.63 -0.23 11.30
C LEU A 19 12.66 -1.32 10.95
N TYR A 20 12.25 -2.36 10.23
CA TYR A 20 13.13 -3.46 9.84
C TYR A 20 14.36 -2.99 9.04
N TYR A 21 14.15 -2.08 8.10
CA TYR A 21 15.22 -1.53 7.28
C TYR A 21 16.05 -0.48 8.03
N ALA A 22 15.42 0.35 8.86
CA ALA A 22 16.14 1.33 9.67
C ALA A 22 17.05 0.67 10.72
N GLU A 23 16.64 -0.47 11.30
CA GLU A 23 17.49 -1.29 12.19
C GLU A 23 18.76 -1.81 11.49
N ARG A 24 18.72 -1.94 10.16
CA ARG A 24 19.85 -2.32 9.31
C ARG A 24 20.66 -1.12 8.80
N GLN A 25 20.46 0.06 9.40
CA GLN A 25 21.18 1.29 9.10
C GLN A 25 20.93 1.85 7.68
N HIS A 26 19.78 1.52 7.09
CA HIS A 26 19.28 2.23 5.91
C HIS A 26 18.60 3.54 6.32
N GLU A 27 18.69 4.56 5.48
CA GLU A 27 17.95 5.81 5.66
C GLU A 27 16.51 5.60 5.18
N VAL A 28 15.55 5.68 6.10
CA VAL A 28 14.16 5.36 5.79
C VAL A 28 13.26 6.59 5.96
N ALA A 29 12.42 6.83 4.95
CA ALA A 29 11.25 7.69 5.06
C ALA A 29 9.99 6.82 5.01
N ALA A 30 9.03 7.09 5.88
CA ALA A 30 7.74 6.41 5.92
C ALA A 30 6.59 7.39 5.72
N VAL A 31 5.60 7.00 4.92
CA VAL A 31 4.35 7.76 4.77
C VAL A 31 3.13 6.88 4.97
N ASP A 32 2.12 7.44 5.63
CA ASP A 32 0.82 6.80 5.83
C ASP A 32 -0.26 7.88 5.99
N ILE A 33 -1.46 7.62 5.49
CA ILE A 33 -2.59 8.57 5.60
C ILE A 33 -3.12 8.65 7.05
N THR A 34 -2.85 7.64 7.87
CA THR A 34 -3.37 7.53 9.24
C THR A 34 -2.41 8.17 10.25
N PRO A 35 -2.77 9.28 10.92
CA PRO A 35 -1.87 9.96 11.86
C PRO A 35 -1.35 9.06 13.00
N LYS A 36 -2.22 8.21 13.55
CA LYS A 36 -1.88 7.27 14.63
C LYS A 36 -0.78 6.28 14.24
N HIS A 37 -0.72 5.86 12.97
CA HIS A 37 0.34 5.01 12.47
C HIS A 37 1.70 5.71 12.52
N ILE A 38 1.74 6.96 12.08
CA ILE A 38 2.94 7.79 12.07
C ILE A 38 3.44 8.08 13.49
N GLU A 39 2.54 8.35 14.43
CA GLU A 39 2.89 8.52 15.85
C GLU A 39 3.61 7.28 16.40
N LEU A 40 3.08 6.08 16.14
CA LEU A 40 3.68 4.82 16.57
C LEU A 40 5.05 4.57 15.92
N ILE A 41 5.22 4.93 14.65
CA ILE A 41 6.52 4.81 13.97
C ILE A 41 7.54 5.73 14.65
N LYS A 42 7.19 7.01 14.87
CA LYS A 42 8.07 8.00 15.51
C LYS A 42 8.45 7.59 16.93
N GLU A 43 7.51 7.07 17.70
CA GLU A 43 7.78 6.58 19.05
C GLU A 43 8.80 5.43 19.03
N LYS A 44 8.57 4.43 18.17
CA LYS A 44 9.44 3.25 18.07
C LYS A 44 10.83 3.60 17.53
N SER A 45 10.92 4.50 16.55
CA SER A 45 12.19 4.92 15.97
C SER A 45 13.03 5.74 16.96
N SER A 46 12.39 6.70 17.65
CA SER A 46 13.07 7.57 18.62
C SER A 46 13.64 6.79 19.80
N LYS A 47 12.89 5.81 20.34
CA LYS A 47 13.35 4.95 21.45
C LYS A 47 14.62 4.16 21.12
N ARG A 48 14.89 3.92 19.83
CA ARG A 48 16.00 3.10 19.33
C ARG A 48 17.04 3.92 18.57
N ALA A 49 16.87 5.24 18.49
CA ALA A 49 17.71 6.16 17.69
C ALA A 49 17.91 5.69 16.24
N LEU A 50 16.83 5.22 15.60
CA LEU A 50 16.90 4.69 14.23
C LEU A 50 16.91 5.82 13.18
N PRO A 51 17.59 5.64 12.03
CA PRO A 51 17.57 6.56 10.89
C PRO A 51 16.24 6.48 10.11
N LEU A 52 15.14 6.83 10.77
CA LEU A 52 13.77 6.70 10.26
C LEU A 52 12.96 7.96 10.55
N GLU A 53 12.53 8.62 9.48
CA GLU A 53 11.59 9.73 9.52
C GLU A 53 10.21 9.27 9.02
N ALA A 54 9.13 9.81 9.60
CA ALA A 54 7.78 9.41 9.28
C ALA A 54 6.84 10.62 9.14
N TYR A 55 5.95 10.58 8.14
CA TYR A 55 5.11 11.70 7.74
C TYR A 55 3.68 11.25 7.46
N VAL A 56 2.70 12.05 7.90
CA VAL A 56 1.32 11.87 7.46
C VAL A 56 1.22 12.39 6.04
N ALA A 57 0.91 11.53 5.09
CA ALA A 57 0.77 11.90 3.67
C ALA A 57 -0.07 10.87 2.91
N ASP A 58 -0.68 11.32 1.82
CA ASP A 58 -1.37 10.47 0.85
C ASP A 58 -0.34 9.81 -0.08
N ALA A 59 -0.52 8.52 -0.38
CA ALA A 59 0.32 7.80 -1.34
C ALA A 59 0.23 8.34 -2.77
N MET A 60 -0.80 9.14 -3.08
CA MET A 60 -1.00 9.84 -4.36
C MET A 60 -0.35 11.23 -4.41
N ASP A 61 0.17 11.73 -3.30
CA ASP A 61 0.88 13.00 -3.21
C ASP A 61 2.16 12.86 -2.38
N LEU A 62 3.26 12.63 -3.08
CA LEU A 62 4.60 12.53 -2.50
C LEU A 62 5.41 13.81 -2.76
N SER A 63 4.74 14.97 -2.96
CA SER A 63 5.38 16.26 -3.29
C SER A 63 6.39 16.74 -2.25
N ARG A 64 6.29 16.25 -1.01
CA ARG A 64 7.30 16.40 0.04
C ARG A 64 8.71 15.95 -0.40
N PHE A 65 8.79 14.96 -1.28
CA PHE A 65 10.05 14.38 -1.71
C PHE A 65 10.40 14.85 -3.11
N ALA A 66 11.67 15.21 -3.30
CA ALA A 66 12.21 15.53 -4.60
C ALA A 66 12.19 14.30 -5.53
N SER A 67 12.16 14.55 -6.84
CA SER A 67 12.26 13.49 -7.82
C SER A 67 13.62 12.79 -7.75
N GLY A 68 13.65 11.48 -7.96
CA GLY A 68 14.90 10.70 -7.96
C GLY A 68 15.63 10.60 -6.62
N THR A 69 14.92 10.72 -5.50
CA THR A 69 15.49 10.73 -4.15
C THR A 69 15.83 9.34 -3.62
N PHE A 70 14.98 8.34 -3.88
CA PHE A 70 15.05 7.04 -3.22
C PHE A 70 15.69 5.97 -4.10
N ASP A 71 16.46 5.08 -3.49
CA ASP A 71 17.02 3.90 -4.12
C ASP A 71 15.95 2.79 -4.25
N PHE A 72 15.08 2.72 -3.24
CA PHE A 72 13.97 1.77 -3.17
C PHE A 72 12.69 2.47 -2.72
N VAL A 73 11.58 2.14 -3.38
CA VAL A 73 10.25 2.55 -2.97
C VAL A 73 9.43 1.28 -2.75
N LEU A 74 8.85 1.15 -1.55
CA LEU A 74 7.97 0.05 -1.17
C LEU A 74 6.55 0.60 -1.16
N CYS A 75 5.65 0.00 -1.94
CA CYS A 75 4.24 0.36 -2.00
C CYS A 75 3.41 -0.89 -1.70
N PHE A 76 3.29 -1.19 -0.41
CA PHE A 76 2.69 -2.46 0.05
C PHE A 76 1.31 -2.32 0.68
N GLY A 77 0.87 -1.10 0.99
CA GLY A 77 -0.47 -0.79 1.50
C GLY A 77 -1.45 -0.21 0.46
N PRO A 78 -1.06 0.80 -0.34
CA PRO A 78 -2.02 1.62 -1.07
C PRO A 78 -2.83 0.90 -2.14
N MET A 79 -2.24 -0.06 -2.85
CA MET A 79 -2.82 -0.59 -4.09
C MET A 79 -4.12 -1.38 -3.95
N TYR A 80 -4.42 -1.90 -2.76
CA TYR A 80 -5.69 -2.57 -2.48
C TYR A 80 -6.70 -1.69 -1.73
N HIS A 81 -6.29 -0.49 -1.29
CA HIS A 81 -7.19 0.51 -0.71
C HIS A 81 -7.65 1.55 -1.75
N ILE A 82 -6.87 1.78 -2.82
CA ILE A 82 -7.23 2.69 -3.90
C ILE A 82 -8.12 1.99 -4.94
N THR A 83 -9.40 2.35 -4.97
CA THR A 83 -10.42 1.72 -5.80
C THR A 83 -10.48 2.27 -7.23
N ALA A 84 -10.26 3.58 -7.41
CA ALA A 84 -10.26 4.21 -8.73
C ALA A 84 -8.97 3.89 -9.52
N GLN A 85 -9.11 3.60 -10.82
CA GLN A 85 -7.97 3.25 -11.68
C GLN A 85 -7.02 4.44 -11.85
N GLU A 86 -7.58 5.64 -12.03
CA GLU A 86 -6.83 6.88 -12.21
C GLU A 86 -5.96 7.17 -10.99
N ASP A 87 -6.48 6.94 -9.80
CA ASP A 87 -5.77 7.15 -8.55
C ASP A 87 -4.67 6.10 -8.31
N ARG A 88 -4.89 4.84 -8.70
CA ARG A 88 -3.81 3.83 -8.71
C ARG A 88 -2.68 4.27 -9.65
N VAL A 89 -3.02 4.77 -10.83
CA VAL A 89 -2.03 5.30 -11.79
C VAL A 89 -1.29 6.50 -11.19
N ARG A 90 -1.98 7.41 -10.49
CA ARG A 90 -1.36 8.55 -9.80
C ARG A 90 -0.38 8.10 -8.71
N CYS A 91 -0.77 7.15 -7.86
CA CYS A 91 0.11 6.59 -6.83
C CYS A 91 1.38 5.98 -7.44
N ILE A 92 1.25 5.16 -8.49
CA ILE A 92 2.40 4.58 -9.19
C ILE A 92 3.29 5.66 -9.81
N ARG A 93 2.70 6.69 -10.42
CA ARG A 93 3.46 7.82 -10.99
C ARG A 93 4.26 8.56 -9.94
N GLU A 94 3.68 8.84 -8.77
CA GLU A 94 4.41 9.47 -7.66
C GLU A 94 5.53 8.58 -7.14
N CYS A 95 5.27 7.27 -6.97
CA CYS A 95 6.31 6.31 -6.58
C CYS A 95 7.48 6.29 -7.56
N LEU A 96 7.20 6.28 -8.87
CA LEU A 96 8.22 6.31 -9.93
C LEU A 96 8.95 7.65 -9.99
N ARG A 97 8.26 8.77 -9.75
CA ARG A 97 8.87 10.11 -9.76
C ARG A 97 9.94 10.25 -8.68
N VAL A 98 9.64 9.81 -7.47
CA VAL A 98 10.57 9.92 -6.33
C VAL A 98 11.67 8.86 -6.37
N LEU A 99 11.52 7.82 -7.18
CA LEU A 99 12.52 6.78 -7.39
C LEU A 99 13.64 7.28 -8.32
N ARG A 100 14.89 7.04 -7.94
CA ARG A 100 16.05 7.37 -8.79
C ARG A 100 16.12 6.48 -10.02
N SER A 101 16.85 6.93 -11.04
CA SER A 101 17.19 6.08 -12.18
C SER A 101 17.96 4.84 -11.73
N GLY A 102 17.52 3.66 -12.17
CA GLY A 102 18.06 2.36 -11.72
C GLY A 102 17.66 1.95 -10.30
N GLY A 103 16.78 2.70 -9.64
CA GLY A 103 16.15 2.30 -8.39
C GLY A 103 15.11 1.19 -8.60
N HIS A 104 14.62 0.62 -7.49
CA HIS A 104 13.60 -0.44 -7.54
C HIS A 104 12.31 -0.02 -6.83
N LEU A 105 11.19 -0.19 -7.52
CA LEU A 105 9.85 -0.06 -6.96
C LEU A 105 9.29 -1.46 -6.72
N ALA A 106 8.96 -1.77 -5.47
CA ALA A 106 8.27 -3.00 -5.09
C ALA A 106 6.80 -2.68 -4.75
N ILE A 107 5.88 -3.41 -5.37
CA ILE A 107 4.43 -3.18 -5.20
C ILE A 107 3.77 -4.48 -4.77
N ALA A 108 2.92 -4.41 -3.75
CA ALA A 108 2.01 -5.49 -3.39
C ALA A 108 0.58 -5.10 -3.75
N TYR A 109 -0.18 -6.02 -4.32
CA TYR A 109 -1.59 -5.83 -4.66
C TYR A 109 -2.35 -7.14 -4.47
N ILE A 110 -3.65 -7.06 -4.20
CA ILE A 110 -4.53 -8.21 -4.18
C ILE A 110 -5.16 -8.33 -5.57
N ASN A 111 -4.98 -9.48 -6.21
CA ASN A 111 -5.55 -9.72 -7.52
C ASN A 111 -7.08 -9.93 -7.39
N LYS A 112 -7.88 -9.28 -8.25
CA LYS A 112 -9.33 -9.49 -8.29
C LYS A 112 -9.73 -10.94 -8.52
N PHE A 113 -8.93 -11.70 -9.28
CA PHE A 113 -9.17 -13.12 -9.51
C PHE A 113 -8.92 -13.99 -8.27
N SER A 114 -8.18 -13.52 -7.26
CA SER A 114 -8.00 -14.25 -5.98
C SER A 114 -9.25 -14.23 -5.10
N ILE A 115 -10.18 -13.29 -5.35
CA ILE A 115 -11.43 -13.19 -4.60
C ILE A 115 -12.35 -14.38 -4.94
N LEU A 116 -12.37 -14.83 -6.20
CA LEU A 116 -13.21 -15.94 -6.66
C LEU A 116 -12.98 -17.26 -5.92
N PRO A 117 -11.75 -17.83 -5.85
CA PRO A 117 -11.50 -19.05 -5.09
C PRO A 117 -11.75 -18.84 -3.60
N MET A 118 -11.46 -17.66 -3.05
CA MET A 118 -11.76 -17.35 -1.64
C MET A 118 -13.27 -17.44 -1.37
N LEU A 119 -14.11 -16.82 -2.20
CA LEU A 119 -15.57 -16.88 -2.06
C LEU A 119 -16.10 -18.30 -2.25
N ALA A 120 -15.63 -19.01 -3.28
CA ALA A 120 -16.03 -20.38 -3.57
C ALA A 120 -15.70 -21.37 -2.43
N THR A 121 -14.59 -21.14 -1.70
CA THR A 121 -14.24 -21.96 -0.52
C THR A 121 -15.05 -21.62 0.74
N ARG A 122 -15.61 -20.41 0.82
CA ARG A 122 -16.47 -20.00 1.95
C ARG A 122 -17.90 -20.46 1.79
N ASP A 123 -18.48 -20.31 0.60
CA ASP A 123 -19.83 -20.75 0.31
C ASP A 123 -19.98 -21.05 -1.19
N ARG A 124 -20.58 -22.21 -1.50
CA ARG A 124 -20.88 -22.61 -2.88
C ARG A 124 -21.92 -21.70 -3.53
N ALA A 125 -22.71 -20.97 -2.75
CA ALA A 125 -23.65 -19.96 -3.27
C ALA A 125 -22.95 -18.81 -4.01
N PHE A 126 -21.64 -18.61 -3.84
CA PHE A 126 -20.86 -17.63 -4.61
C PHE A 126 -20.34 -18.15 -5.95
N ILE A 127 -20.56 -19.42 -6.27
CA ILE A 127 -20.22 -20.02 -7.56
C ILE A 127 -21.42 -19.86 -8.49
N ARG A 128 -21.74 -18.61 -8.83
CA ARG A 128 -22.78 -18.23 -9.79
C ARG A 128 -22.16 -17.35 -10.87
N ASP A 129 -22.62 -17.51 -12.10
CA ASP A 129 -22.09 -16.76 -13.25
C ASP A 129 -22.20 -15.24 -13.03
N SER A 130 -23.28 -14.77 -12.40
CA SER A 130 -23.46 -13.34 -12.04
C SER A 130 -22.35 -12.79 -11.14
N VAL A 131 -21.99 -13.54 -10.08
CA VAL A 131 -20.91 -13.18 -9.14
C VAL A 131 -19.56 -13.26 -9.82
N ILE A 132 -19.36 -14.31 -10.62
CA ILE A 132 -18.09 -14.56 -11.32
C ILE A 132 -17.82 -13.46 -12.34
N ASP A 133 -18.77 -13.18 -13.22
CA ASP A 133 -18.66 -12.16 -14.26
C ASP A 133 -18.42 -10.78 -13.65
N LYS A 134 -19.12 -10.45 -12.58
CA LYS A 134 -18.95 -9.18 -11.87
C LYS A 134 -17.56 -9.04 -11.24
N VAL A 135 -17.06 -10.06 -10.55
CA VAL A 135 -15.70 -10.03 -9.98
C VAL A 135 -14.63 -10.00 -11.08
N ILE A 136 -14.84 -10.70 -12.21
CA ILE A 136 -13.92 -10.67 -13.34
C ILE A 136 -13.88 -9.29 -14.00
N GLN A 137 -15.04 -8.68 -14.23
CA GLN A 137 -15.15 -7.39 -14.92
C GLN A 137 -14.73 -6.25 -13.99
N ASP A 138 -15.41 -6.13 -12.85
CA ASP A 138 -15.34 -4.96 -11.98
C ASP A 138 -14.33 -5.12 -10.84
N GLY A 139 -14.14 -6.36 -10.36
CA GLY A 139 -13.20 -6.66 -9.27
C GLY A 139 -13.64 -6.19 -7.89
N VAL A 140 -14.86 -5.69 -7.75
CA VAL A 140 -15.49 -5.24 -6.51
C VAL A 140 -16.97 -5.65 -6.49
N ILE A 141 -17.48 -5.94 -5.29
CA ILE A 141 -18.91 -6.10 -5.01
C ILE A 141 -19.25 -5.02 -3.98
N GLN A 142 -20.24 -4.18 -4.27
CA GLN A 142 -20.62 -3.00 -3.48
C GLN A 142 -21.99 -3.18 -2.80
N ASP A 143 -22.24 -2.39 -1.76
CA ASP A 143 -23.56 -2.32 -1.13
C ASP A 143 -24.64 -1.93 -2.15
N GLY A 144 -25.77 -2.65 -2.14
CA GLY A 144 -26.84 -2.53 -3.13
C GLY A 144 -26.70 -3.41 -4.38
N ASP A 145 -25.60 -4.16 -4.56
CA ASP A 145 -25.51 -5.17 -5.61
C ASP A 145 -26.46 -6.35 -5.33
N GLU A 146 -27.07 -6.92 -6.38
CA GLU A 146 -27.99 -8.06 -6.27
C GLU A 146 -27.36 -9.26 -5.52
N ASP A 147 -26.06 -9.45 -5.70
CA ASP A 147 -25.27 -10.49 -5.03
C ASP A 147 -24.37 -9.94 -3.89
N CYS A 148 -24.65 -8.74 -3.36
CA CYS A 148 -23.93 -8.22 -2.21
C CYS A 148 -24.25 -9.06 -0.95
N PHE A 149 -23.21 -9.44 -0.22
CA PHE A 149 -23.30 -10.35 0.92
C PHE A 149 -22.72 -9.77 2.21
N TRP A 150 -22.31 -8.50 2.21
CA TRP A 150 -21.94 -7.75 3.40
C TRP A 150 -22.87 -6.54 3.51
N THR A 151 -23.60 -6.42 4.60
CA THR A 151 -24.24 -5.17 5.00
C THR A 151 -23.23 -4.40 5.83
N ASP A 152 -22.65 -3.34 5.28
CA ASP A 152 -21.92 -2.38 6.10
C ASP A 152 -22.95 -1.72 7.05
N TRP A 153 -22.83 -2.00 8.34
CA TRP A 153 -23.61 -1.28 9.36
C TRP A 153 -23.12 0.17 9.36
N GLY A 154 -24.02 1.10 9.01
CA GLY A 154 -23.81 2.54 9.13
C GLY A 154 -23.56 3.02 10.56
#